data_AF-A0A2I2ADR1-F1
#
_entry.id   AF-A0A2I2ADR1-F1
#
_cell.length_a   1.000
_cell.length_b   1.000
_cell.length_c   1.000
_cell.angle_alpha   90.00
_cell.angle_beta   90.00
_cell.angle_gamma   90.00
#
_symmetry.space_group_name_H-M   'P 1'
#
loop_
_entity.id
_entity.type
_entity.pdbx_description
1 polymer ?
#
loop_
_entity_poly.entity_id
_entity_poly.type
_entity_poly.pdbx_seq_one_letter_code
_entity_poly.pdbx_strand_id
1 'polypeptide(L)'
;MYLIIRGIVLLATLLVLFLITRHHMKSDRLAIAGVYLVTVFFAFFLLYKLATFPNVFVDEGNGMYDSWSLANYGVDSHLIKNPVYLEGHVGQGQSVLYAYIAGLFMKIFGYKLFIFRLPLVLISIGTLLILIYVALHRGSARVAFWLALVVASSPYILDISRFGMDCNVAPFMVASGSALTYLGVTQKKRFVRIIQLIVGFLIIGLTAYSYNVGWMFLPIYLLNLAIFLLTTRKVKITDAILPVTLLIIEIIPIMIFAVRSNIPSLNRTVKILFWTSPELQVGRVGASFIDFKHNLVANMYHNLISGLMQFVNGTDGLSSNSVANFGPYYMFALPFFIWGLFILLKRRATVDYFVISSLVAMIPIMLVVTPNYNHWIFLHFSVLVVIGIGIIDLVNNYGKFKYALIATYVISMVIYTNQYFTLERYTGFDISALNKITSMNTHRYKKVYFASDSEFFMYALRVAAPVSPYEFQKTKDHPYSKVNLGMDTKYSNFERLSDDSNIVNNSLIILPKEKVSEYDSKLKGRNNIDTFIFDSAEYLIYR
;
A
#
# COMPACT_ATOMS: atom_id res chain seq x y z
N MET A 1 8.59 -23.94 2.49
CA MET A 1 7.82 -22.94 3.27
C MET A 1 6.89 -22.10 2.41
N TYR A 2 7.36 -21.27 1.45
CA TYR A 2 6.48 -20.37 0.68
C TYR A 2 5.36 -21.08 -0.10
N LEU A 3 5.65 -22.22 -0.74
CA LEU A 3 4.63 -23.02 -1.44
C LEU A 3 3.51 -23.49 -0.51
N ILE A 4 3.86 -23.90 0.72
CA ILE A 4 2.89 -24.33 1.73
C ILE A 4 2.01 -23.16 2.14
N ILE A 5 2.60 -21.98 2.44
CA ILE A 5 1.83 -20.78 2.79
C ILE A 5 0.87 -20.41 1.65
N ARG A 6 1.34 -20.42 0.39
CA ARG A 6 0.48 -20.16 -0.78
C ARG A 6 -0.70 -21.14 -0.85
N GLY A 7 -0.44 -22.43 -0.67
CA GLY A 7 -1.49 -23.46 -0.64
C GLY A 7 -2.51 -23.23 0.46
N ILE A 8 -2.06 -22.89 1.68
CA ILE A 8 -2.95 -22.57 2.81
C ILE A 8 -3.81 -21.36 2.51
N VAL A 9 -3.23 -20.28 1.97
CA VAL A 9 -4.00 -19.07 1.63
C VAL A 9 -5.07 -19.40 0.60
N LEU A 10 -4.74 -20.12 -0.48
CA LEU A 10 -5.71 -20.51 -1.50
C LEU A 10 -6.83 -21.41 -0.94
N LEU A 11 -6.48 -22.39 -0.12
CA LEU A 11 -7.46 -23.27 0.53
C LEU A 11 -8.39 -22.49 1.48
N ALA A 12 -7.83 -21.57 2.28
CA ALA A 12 -8.62 -20.71 3.16
C ALA A 12 -9.55 -19.79 2.35
N THR A 13 -9.07 -19.20 1.25
CA THR A 13 -9.90 -18.39 0.34
C THR A 13 -11.05 -19.21 -0.23
N LEU A 14 -10.79 -20.42 -0.72
CA LEU A 14 -11.82 -21.32 -1.26
C LEU A 14 -12.82 -21.76 -0.18
N LEU A 15 -12.36 -22.02 1.04
CA LEU A 15 -13.24 -22.36 2.17
C LEU A 15 -14.18 -21.19 2.50
N VAL A 16 -13.65 -19.96 2.60
CA VAL A 16 -14.48 -18.77 2.87
C VAL A 16 -15.47 -18.55 1.73
N LEU A 17 -15.03 -18.65 0.47
CA LEU A 17 -15.91 -18.59 -0.69
C LEU A 17 -17.04 -19.61 -0.60
N PHE A 18 -16.74 -20.86 -0.24
CA PHE A 18 -17.75 -21.90 -0.05
C PHE A 18 -18.77 -21.50 1.03
N LEU A 19 -18.30 -21.03 2.18
CA LEU A 19 -19.18 -20.62 3.27
C LEU A 19 -20.12 -19.47 2.86
N ILE A 20 -19.63 -18.47 2.11
CA ILE A 20 -20.45 -17.31 1.71
C ILE A 20 -21.34 -17.60 0.49
N THR A 21 -20.99 -18.55 -0.36
CA THR A 21 -21.73 -18.85 -1.62
C THR A 21 -22.68 -20.04 -1.52
N ARG A 22 -22.54 -20.95 -0.54
CA ARG A 22 -23.30 -22.22 -0.48
C ARG A 22 -24.83 -22.06 -0.58
N HIS A 23 -25.38 -20.99 0.00
CA HIS A 23 -26.82 -20.72 -0.04
C HIS A 23 -27.29 -20.10 -1.37
N HIS A 24 -26.37 -19.55 -2.15
CA HIS A 24 -26.62 -18.91 -3.45
C HIS A 24 -26.34 -19.84 -4.64
N MET A 25 -25.71 -21.00 -4.42
CA MET A 25 -25.43 -21.97 -5.49
C MET A 25 -26.69 -22.50 -6.19
N LYS A 26 -27.83 -22.51 -5.49
CA LYS A 26 -29.11 -22.93 -6.10
C LYS A 26 -29.72 -21.85 -7.01
N SER A 27 -29.39 -20.57 -6.82
CA SER A 27 -30.03 -19.47 -7.56
C SER A 27 -29.36 -19.14 -8.90
N ASP A 28 -28.03 -19.15 -8.98
CA ASP A 28 -27.30 -18.81 -10.22
C ASP A 28 -25.91 -19.45 -10.22
N ARG A 29 -25.84 -20.72 -10.65
CA ARG A 29 -24.59 -21.53 -10.62
C ARG A 29 -23.47 -20.92 -11.45
N LEU A 30 -23.80 -20.34 -12.61
CA LEU A 30 -22.79 -19.77 -13.51
C LEU A 30 -22.16 -18.51 -12.93
N ALA A 31 -22.96 -17.61 -12.34
CA ALA A 31 -22.43 -16.43 -11.67
C ALA A 31 -21.53 -16.81 -10.48
N ILE A 32 -21.93 -17.80 -9.69
CA ILE A 32 -21.10 -18.30 -8.59
C ILE A 32 -19.81 -18.93 -9.10
N ALA A 33 -19.84 -19.76 -10.14
CA ALA A 33 -18.63 -20.30 -10.76
C ALA A 33 -17.68 -19.18 -11.23
N GLY A 34 -18.23 -18.12 -11.83
CA GLY A 34 -17.48 -16.92 -12.19
C GLY A 34 -16.82 -16.23 -10.99
N VAL A 35 -17.53 -16.09 -9.86
CA VAL A 35 -16.96 -15.55 -8.61
C VAL A 35 -15.74 -16.36 -8.17
N TYR A 36 -15.83 -17.69 -8.18
CA TYR A 36 -14.69 -18.55 -7.81
C TYR A 36 -13.50 -18.35 -8.75
N LEU A 37 -13.73 -18.38 -10.06
CA LEU A 37 -12.65 -18.22 -11.06
C LEU A 37 -11.93 -16.88 -10.89
N VAL A 38 -12.69 -15.80 -10.72
CA VAL A 38 -12.14 -14.45 -10.53
C VAL A 38 -11.36 -14.33 -9.22
N THR A 39 -11.89 -14.85 -8.11
CA THR A 39 -11.20 -14.79 -6.82
C THR A 39 -9.95 -15.68 -6.79
N VAL A 40 -9.97 -16.85 -7.44
CA VAL A 40 -8.80 -17.72 -7.57
C VAL A 40 -7.74 -17.03 -8.44
N PHE A 41 -8.12 -16.43 -9.57
CA PHE A 41 -7.21 -15.61 -10.37
C PHE A 41 -6.56 -14.52 -9.51
N PHE A 42 -7.35 -13.76 -8.76
CA PHE A 42 -6.86 -12.67 -7.92
C PHE A 42 -5.84 -13.18 -6.90
N ALA A 43 -6.20 -14.19 -6.11
CA ALA A 43 -5.32 -14.75 -5.10
C ALA A 43 -4.03 -15.34 -5.72
N PHE A 44 -4.14 -16.02 -6.86
CA PHE A 44 -2.98 -16.58 -7.56
C PHE A 44 -2.05 -15.48 -8.08
N PHE A 45 -2.58 -14.44 -8.74
CA PHE A 45 -1.80 -13.31 -9.23
C PHE A 45 -1.02 -12.64 -8.09
N LEU A 46 -1.68 -12.38 -6.96
CA LEU A 46 -1.07 -11.73 -5.81
C LEU A 46 0.06 -12.57 -5.19
N LEU A 47 -0.10 -13.90 -5.13
CA LEU A 47 0.87 -14.80 -4.52
C LEU A 47 2.03 -15.21 -5.45
N TYR A 48 1.81 -15.18 -6.76
CA TYR A 48 2.81 -15.55 -7.77
C TYR A 48 4.00 -14.59 -7.71
N LYS A 49 5.23 -15.13 -7.70
CA LYS A 49 6.49 -14.36 -7.59
C LYS A 49 6.57 -13.28 -6.48
N LEU A 50 5.70 -13.30 -5.46
CA LEU A 50 5.63 -12.24 -4.44
C LEU A 50 6.97 -11.96 -3.71
N ALA A 51 7.82 -13.00 -3.56
CA ALA A 51 9.13 -12.90 -2.93
C ALA A 51 10.22 -12.31 -3.84
N THR A 52 9.98 -12.24 -5.14
CA THR A 52 11.00 -11.99 -6.18
C THR A 52 10.58 -10.91 -7.16
N PHE A 53 9.33 -10.44 -7.12
CA PHE A 53 8.82 -9.37 -7.97
C PHE A 53 7.56 -8.73 -7.35
N PRO A 54 7.39 -7.39 -7.39
CA PRO A 54 8.32 -6.38 -7.94
C PRO A 54 9.62 -6.26 -7.13
N ASN A 55 10.59 -5.46 -7.60
CA ASN A 55 11.77 -5.07 -6.82
C ASN A 55 11.38 -4.30 -5.54
N VAL A 56 12.36 -3.90 -4.71
CA VAL A 56 12.09 -3.29 -3.39
C VAL A 56 12.26 -1.78 -3.45
N PHE A 57 11.16 -1.04 -3.32
CA PHE A 57 11.23 0.42 -3.29
C PHE A 57 11.81 0.93 -1.96
N VAL A 58 12.39 2.13 -1.97
CA VAL A 58 13.07 2.70 -0.79
C VAL A 58 12.16 2.75 0.44
N ASP A 59 10.92 3.20 0.26
CA ASP A 59 9.92 3.30 1.33
C ASP A 59 9.43 1.92 1.79
N GLU A 60 9.38 0.93 0.89
CA GLU A 60 9.06 -0.46 1.22
C GLU A 60 10.18 -1.09 2.06
N GLY A 61 11.43 -0.87 1.66
CA GLY A 61 12.61 -1.33 2.39
C GLY A 61 12.73 -0.72 3.79
N ASN A 62 12.47 0.59 3.91
CA ASN A 62 12.42 1.24 5.22
C ASN A 62 11.27 0.67 6.07
N GLY A 63 10.07 0.56 5.51
CA GLY A 63 8.91 -0.02 6.20
C GLY A 63 9.17 -1.45 6.67
N MET A 64 9.89 -2.26 5.89
CA MET A 64 10.29 -3.62 6.27
C MET A 64 11.23 -3.63 7.48
N TYR A 65 12.23 -2.74 7.50
CA TYR A 65 13.17 -2.61 8.61
C TYR A 65 12.48 -2.10 9.89
N ASP A 66 11.61 -1.09 9.78
CA ASP A 66 10.85 -0.55 10.91
C ASP A 66 9.87 -1.57 11.48
N SER A 67 9.18 -2.33 10.63
CA SER A 67 8.28 -3.41 11.05
C SER A 67 8.99 -4.47 11.88
N TRP A 68 10.18 -4.88 11.42
CA TRP A 68 11.00 -5.84 12.14
C TRP A 68 11.55 -5.27 13.45
N SER A 69 12.00 -4.01 13.42
CA SER A 69 12.53 -3.30 14.58
C SER A 69 11.46 -3.23 15.68
N LEU A 70 10.25 -2.79 15.34
CA LEU A 70 9.12 -2.69 16.27
C LEU A 70 8.77 -4.06 16.87
N ALA A 71 8.73 -5.11 16.04
CA ALA A 71 8.30 -6.43 16.48
C ALA A 71 9.31 -7.15 17.40
N ASN A 72 10.61 -6.95 17.17
CA ASN A 72 11.69 -7.64 17.88
C ASN A 72 12.31 -6.82 19.01
N TYR A 73 12.33 -5.49 18.89
CA TYR A 73 12.99 -4.60 19.85
C TYR A 73 12.03 -3.63 20.54
N GLY A 74 10.76 -3.57 20.10
CA GLY A 74 9.75 -2.68 20.70
C GLY A 74 9.93 -1.20 20.33
N VAL A 75 10.82 -0.89 19.39
CA VAL A 75 11.12 0.46 18.91
C VAL A 75 11.34 0.45 17.39
N ASP A 76 11.07 1.57 16.72
CA ASP A 76 11.40 1.75 15.29
C ASP A 76 12.91 1.98 15.06
N SER A 77 13.31 2.25 13.80
CA SER A 77 14.69 2.52 13.43
C SER A 77 15.30 3.74 14.13
N HIS A 78 14.46 4.63 14.68
CA HIS A 78 14.84 5.87 15.38
C HIS A 78 14.77 5.73 16.90
N LEU A 79 14.59 4.50 17.41
CA LEU A 79 14.43 4.15 18.81
C LEU A 79 13.16 4.72 19.45
N ILE A 80 12.14 5.02 18.65
CA ILE A 80 10.84 5.50 19.12
C ILE A 80 9.98 4.29 19.51
N LYS A 81 9.55 4.26 20.78
CA LYS A 81 8.66 3.23 21.31
C LYS A 81 7.20 3.56 21.04
N ASN A 82 6.42 2.57 20.61
CA ASN A 82 4.99 2.70 20.31
C ASN A 82 4.65 3.95 19.45
N PRO A 83 5.30 4.14 18.29
CA PRO A 83 5.01 5.26 17.40
C PRO A 83 3.54 5.25 16.94
N VAL A 84 2.91 6.42 16.91
CA VAL A 84 1.62 6.65 16.24
C VAL A 84 1.78 6.88 14.74
N TYR A 85 3.00 7.25 14.33
CA TYR A 85 3.47 7.46 12.97
C TYR A 85 4.97 7.16 12.95
N LEU A 86 5.53 6.73 11.84
CA LEU A 86 6.98 6.48 11.72
C LEU A 86 7.67 7.76 11.25
N GLU A 87 8.87 8.03 11.74
CA GLU A 87 9.69 9.18 11.31
C GLU A 87 10.21 9.01 9.87
N GLY A 88 10.34 7.77 9.40
CA GLY A 88 10.82 7.46 8.04
C GLY A 88 12.34 7.65 7.90
N HIS A 89 12.91 7.17 6.79
CA HIS A 89 14.37 7.06 6.66
C HIS A 89 15.15 8.38 6.58
N VAL A 90 14.50 9.48 6.15
CA VAL A 90 15.06 10.85 6.10
C VAL A 90 14.16 11.86 6.84
N GLY A 91 13.29 11.39 7.76
CA GLY A 91 12.42 12.27 8.54
C GLY A 91 11.19 12.79 7.79
N GLN A 92 10.88 12.22 6.62
CA GLN A 92 9.72 12.53 5.79
C GLN A 92 8.41 11.92 6.31
N GLY A 93 8.51 10.94 7.20
CA GLY A 93 7.40 10.24 7.80
C GLY A 93 6.80 9.12 6.96
N GLN A 94 6.33 8.06 7.62
CA GLN A 94 5.57 6.95 7.01
C GLN A 94 4.42 6.50 7.93
N SER A 95 3.33 6.05 7.32
CA SER A 95 2.17 5.55 8.04
C SER A 95 2.45 4.24 8.76
N VAL A 96 1.97 4.13 10.01
CA VAL A 96 2.38 3.06 10.91
C VAL A 96 1.55 1.77 10.81
N LEU A 97 0.32 1.84 10.27
CA LEU A 97 -0.61 0.70 10.31
C LEU A 97 0.01 -0.56 9.70
N TYR A 98 0.56 -0.42 8.48
CA TYR A 98 1.13 -1.55 7.78
C TYR A 98 2.34 -2.13 8.53
N ALA A 99 3.14 -1.27 9.16
CA ALA A 99 4.32 -1.71 9.89
C ALA A 99 3.98 -2.58 11.11
N TYR A 100 2.91 -2.26 11.85
CA TYR A 100 2.46 -3.10 12.96
C TYR A 100 1.92 -4.46 12.47
N ILE A 101 1.12 -4.46 11.40
CA ILE A 101 0.56 -5.70 10.84
C ILE A 101 1.69 -6.58 10.30
N ALA A 102 2.59 -6.02 9.49
CA ALA A 102 3.70 -6.76 8.92
C ALA A 102 4.71 -7.21 9.98
N GLY A 103 4.96 -6.38 10.99
CA GLY A 103 5.81 -6.71 12.13
C GLY A 103 5.34 -7.97 12.86
N LEU A 104 4.03 -8.15 13.07
CA LEU A 104 3.48 -9.37 13.66
C LEU A 104 3.84 -10.63 12.84
N PHE A 105 3.71 -10.55 11.52
CA PHE A 105 4.05 -11.68 10.64
C PHE A 105 5.55 -11.95 10.64
N MET A 106 6.38 -10.90 10.62
CA MET A 106 7.84 -11.02 10.67
C MET A 106 8.33 -11.57 12.01
N LYS A 107 7.64 -11.31 13.12
CA LYS A 107 7.94 -11.91 14.42
C LYS A 107 7.75 -13.42 14.43
N ILE A 108 6.72 -13.91 13.74
CA ILE A 108 6.36 -15.33 13.71
C ILE A 108 7.19 -16.09 12.67
N PHE A 109 7.39 -15.53 11.47
CA PHE A 109 7.98 -16.24 10.32
C PHE A 109 9.40 -15.79 9.92
N GLY A 110 9.91 -14.75 10.58
CA GLY A 110 11.25 -14.17 10.39
C GLY A 110 11.31 -13.02 9.37
N TYR A 111 12.47 -12.38 9.29
CA TYR A 111 12.77 -11.27 8.39
C TYR A 111 12.93 -11.73 6.94
N LYS A 112 11.84 -11.70 6.16
CA LYS A 112 11.79 -12.14 4.76
C LYS A 112 10.85 -11.25 3.96
N LEU A 113 11.24 -10.82 2.76
CA LEU A 113 10.41 -9.95 1.91
C LEU A 113 9.03 -10.54 1.63
N PHE A 114 8.95 -11.84 1.34
CA PHE A 114 7.67 -12.54 1.15
C PHE A 114 6.74 -12.38 2.37
N ILE A 115 7.29 -12.49 3.58
CA ILE A 115 6.53 -12.37 4.82
C ILE A 115 6.12 -10.92 5.07
N PHE A 116 6.97 -9.96 4.71
CA PHE A 116 6.64 -8.54 4.81
C PHE A 116 5.49 -8.14 3.86
N ARG A 117 5.41 -8.69 2.65
CA ARG A 117 4.34 -8.41 1.66
C ARG A 117 3.05 -9.20 1.87
N LEU A 118 3.13 -10.36 2.53
CA LEU A 118 1.99 -11.27 2.72
C LEU A 118 0.76 -10.63 3.39
N PRO A 119 0.87 -9.80 4.44
CA PRO A 119 -0.29 -9.21 5.09
C PRO A 119 -1.13 -8.35 4.14
N LEU A 120 -0.48 -7.57 3.26
CA LEU A 120 -1.21 -6.76 2.29
C LEU A 120 -2.00 -7.64 1.33
N VAL A 121 -1.41 -8.71 0.83
CA VAL A 121 -2.11 -9.70 -0.01
C VAL A 121 -3.33 -10.29 0.70
N LEU A 122 -3.20 -10.64 1.98
CA LEU A 122 -4.31 -11.18 2.78
C LEU A 122 -5.43 -10.13 2.98
N ILE A 123 -5.07 -8.88 3.23
CA ILE A 123 -6.01 -7.76 3.36
C ILE A 123 -6.73 -7.51 2.04
N SER A 124 -6.04 -7.56 0.90
CA SER A 124 -6.63 -7.39 -0.42
C SER A 124 -7.63 -8.51 -0.74
N ILE A 125 -7.24 -9.77 -0.51
CA ILE A 125 -8.15 -10.93 -0.69
C ILE A 125 -9.34 -10.83 0.26
N GLY A 126 -9.09 -10.50 1.53
CA GLY A 126 -10.14 -10.31 2.54
C GLY A 126 -11.15 -9.23 2.15
N THR A 127 -10.66 -8.10 1.62
CA THR A 127 -11.50 -7.00 1.13
C THR A 127 -12.39 -7.47 -0.02
N LEU A 128 -11.83 -8.19 -1.00
CA LEU A 128 -12.61 -8.76 -2.10
C LEU A 128 -13.69 -9.72 -1.58
N LEU A 129 -13.37 -10.58 -0.62
CA LEU A 129 -14.32 -11.52 0.00
C LEU A 129 -15.43 -10.78 0.76
N ILE A 130 -15.11 -9.70 1.48
CA ILE A 130 -16.10 -8.84 2.15
C ILE A 130 -17.04 -8.21 1.12
N LEU A 131 -16.50 -7.67 0.03
CA LEU A 131 -17.30 -7.08 -1.05
C LEU A 131 -18.23 -8.11 -1.71
N ILE A 132 -17.73 -9.31 -2.01
CA ILE A 132 -18.54 -10.43 -2.52
C ILE A 132 -19.64 -10.80 -1.53
N TYR A 133 -19.29 -10.97 -0.26
CA TYR A 133 -20.24 -11.31 0.80
C TYR A 133 -21.37 -10.26 0.87
N VAL A 134 -21.03 -8.97 0.93
CA VAL A 134 -22.02 -7.89 0.99
C VAL A 134 -22.88 -7.85 -0.27
N ALA A 135 -22.29 -8.02 -1.46
CA ALA A 135 -23.01 -8.07 -2.73
C ALA A 135 -23.99 -9.25 -2.83
N LEU A 136 -23.62 -10.41 -2.29
CA LEU A 136 -24.52 -11.58 -2.22
C LEU A 136 -25.67 -11.37 -1.22
N HIS A 137 -25.39 -10.75 -0.07
CA HIS A 137 -26.38 -10.57 0.99
C HIS A 137 -27.38 -9.44 0.72
N ARG A 138 -26.97 -8.41 -0.03
CA ARG A 138 -27.79 -7.21 -0.33
C ARG A 138 -28.13 -7.04 -1.80
N GLY A 139 -27.63 -7.93 -2.65
CA GLY A 139 -27.86 -7.93 -4.08
C GLY A 139 -28.14 -9.34 -4.58
N SER A 140 -27.34 -9.79 -5.55
CA SER A 140 -27.50 -11.10 -6.18
C SER A 140 -26.14 -11.68 -6.55
N ALA A 141 -26.11 -12.97 -6.92
CA ALA A 141 -24.92 -13.62 -7.46
C ALA A 141 -24.33 -12.88 -8.67
N ARG A 142 -25.17 -12.26 -9.51
CA ARG A 142 -24.73 -11.46 -10.66
C ARG A 142 -24.04 -10.17 -10.24
N VAL A 143 -24.58 -9.47 -9.23
CA VAL A 143 -23.95 -8.27 -8.67
C VAL A 143 -22.59 -8.64 -8.08
N ALA A 144 -22.51 -9.73 -7.32
CA ALA A 144 -21.27 -10.21 -6.74
C ALA A 144 -20.23 -10.58 -7.81
N PHE A 145 -20.63 -11.28 -8.88
CA PHE A 145 -19.76 -11.61 -10.00
C PHE A 145 -19.16 -10.37 -10.68
N TRP A 146 -20.00 -9.42 -11.09
CA TRP A 146 -19.52 -8.22 -11.80
C TRP A 146 -18.67 -7.32 -10.91
N LEU A 147 -19.05 -7.15 -9.64
CA LEU A 147 -18.23 -6.41 -8.67
C LEU A 147 -16.88 -7.08 -8.49
N ALA A 148 -16.86 -8.41 -8.30
CA ALA A 148 -15.63 -9.15 -8.15
C ALA A 148 -14.75 -9.04 -9.40
N LEU A 149 -15.32 -9.20 -10.61
CA LEU A 149 -14.59 -9.10 -11.87
C LEU A 149 -13.92 -7.74 -12.01
N VAL A 150 -14.66 -6.65 -11.80
CA VAL A 150 -14.14 -5.28 -11.95
C VAL A 150 -13.02 -5.00 -10.94
N VAL A 151 -13.22 -5.37 -9.66
CA VAL A 151 -12.21 -5.13 -8.61
C VAL A 151 -10.98 -6.01 -8.80
N ALA A 152 -11.17 -7.31 -9.00
CA ALA A 152 -10.07 -8.29 -9.06
C ALA A 152 -9.26 -8.22 -10.36
N SER A 153 -9.81 -7.62 -11.42
CA SER A 153 -9.10 -7.44 -12.69
C SER A 153 -8.47 -6.05 -12.84
N SER A 154 -8.74 -5.11 -11.93
CA SER A 154 -8.20 -3.76 -11.97
C SER A 154 -6.67 -3.77 -11.91
N PRO A 155 -5.98 -3.22 -12.92
CA PRO A 155 -4.53 -3.07 -12.90
C PRO A 155 -4.01 -2.44 -11.61
N TYR A 156 -4.63 -1.33 -11.17
CA TYR A 156 -4.18 -0.64 -9.97
C TYR A 156 -4.33 -1.48 -8.70
N ILE A 157 -5.48 -2.15 -8.51
CA ILE A 157 -5.69 -3.03 -7.33
C ILE A 157 -4.71 -4.19 -7.33
N LEU A 158 -4.40 -4.76 -8.51
CA LEU A 158 -3.41 -5.82 -8.66
C LEU A 158 -1.99 -5.34 -8.35
N ASP A 159 -1.61 -4.14 -8.81
CA ASP A 159 -0.32 -3.49 -8.57
C ASP A 159 -0.10 -3.25 -7.07
N ILE A 160 -0.96 -2.44 -6.43
CA ILE A 160 -0.75 -2.01 -5.04
C ILE A 160 -0.83 -3.16 -4.04
N SER A 161 -1.61 -4.20 -4.33
CA SER A 161 -1.79 -5.35 -3.43
C SER A 161 -0.53 -6.21 -3.26
N ARG A 162 0.48 -6.04 -4.12
CA ARG A 162 1.74 -6.80 -4.09
C ARG A 162 2.94 -5.98 -3.60
N PHE A 163 2.73 -4.70 -3.31
CA PHE A 163 3.79 -3.74 -2.98
C PHE A 163 3.62 -3.22 -1.57
N GLY A 164 4.53 -3.60 -0.66
CA GLY A 164 4.46 -3.35 0.78
C GLY A 164 4.74 -1.91 1.21
N MET A 165 4.33 -0.94 0.39
CA MET A 165 4.33 0.47 0.78
C MET A 165 3.30 0.73 1.88
N ASP A 166 3.60 1.68 2.76
CA ASP A 166 2.79 2.04 3.92
C ASP A 166 1.37 2.46 3.53
N CYS A 167 1.23 3.28 2.47
CA CYS A 167 -0.06 3.81 2.03
C CYS A 167 -0.97 2.79 1.32
N ASN A 168 -0.41 1.71 0.76
CA ASN A 168 -1.16 0.79 -0.09
C ASN A 168 -2.24 0.01 0.66
N VAL A 169 -2.19 -0.06 2.00
CA VAL A 169 -3.25 -0.69 2.81
C VAL A 169 -4.51 0.20 2.94
N ALA A 170 -4.37 1.51 2.75
CA ALA A 170 -5.42 2.51 2.96
C ALA A 170 -6.74 2.28 2.19
N PRO A 171 -6.72 2.03 0.86
CA PRO A 171 -7.96 1.89 0.09
C PRO A 171 -8.76 0.65 0.53
N PHE A 172 -8.09 -0.40 1.00
CA PHE A 172 -8.72 -1.63 1.49
C PHE A 172 -9.45 -1.41 2.83
N MET A 173 -8.90 -0.56 3.71
CA MET A 173 -9.55 -0.19 4.97
C MET A 173 -10.85 0.56 4.71
N VAL A 174 -10.81 1.61 3.87
CA VAL A 174 -12.04 2.35 3.51
C VAL A 174 -13.04 1.41 2.84
N ALA A 175 -12.64 0.64 1.83
CA ALA A 175 -13.57 -0.23 1.10
C ALA A 175 -14.24 -1.28 1.98
N SER A 176 -13.46 -2.01 2.78
CA SER A 176 -13.98 -3.03 3.71
C SER A 176 -14.86 -2.41 4.79
N GLY A 177 -14.41 -1.31 5.39
CA GLY A 177 -15.14 -0.62 6.44
C GLY A 177 -16.46 -0.02 5.93
N SER A 178 -16.47 0.57 4.74
CA SER A 178 -17.68 1.07 4.07
C SER A 178 -18.66 -0.06 3.74
N ALA A 179 -18.17 -1.20 3.23
CA ALA A 179 -19.00 -2.35 2.90
C ALA A 179 -19.67 -2.95 4.15
N LEU A 180 -18.92 -3.09 5.25
CA LEU A 180 -19.44 -3.57 6.53
C LEU A 180 -20.39 -2.57 7.20
N THR A 181 -20.09 -1.27 7.11
CA THR A 181 -21.00 -0.21 7.57
C THR A 181 -22.31 -0.24 6.78
N TYR A 182 -22.26 -0.40 5.45
CA TYR A 182 -23.45 -0.56 4.61
C TYR A 182 -24.28 -1.79 5.02
N LEU A 183 -23.63 -2.91 5.34
CA LEU A 183 -24.29 -4.11 5.85
C LEU A 183 -25.02 -3.83 7.18
N GLY A 184 -24.39 -3.08 8.07
CA GLY A 184 -24.96 -2.63 9.35
C GLY A 184 -26.16 -1.70 9.17
N VAL A 185 -26.03 -0.66 8.35
CA VAL A 185 -27.12 0.29 8.03
C VAL A 185 -28.37 -0.43 7.52
N THR A 186 -28.19 -1.48 6.73
CA THR A 186 -29.27 -2.27 6.13
C THR A 186 -29.76 -3.43 7.01
N GLN A 187 -29.20 -3.60 8.21
CA GLN A 187 -29.54 -4.70 9.12
C GLN A 187 -30.79 -4.40 9.96
N LYS A 188 -31.76 -5.32 9.96
CA LYS A 188 -33.02 -5.18 10.70
C LYS A 188 -32.84 -5.39 12.21
N LYS A 189 -31.99 -6.35 12.61
CA LYS A 189 -31.75 -6.66 14.02
C LYS A 189 -30.82 -5.62 14.65
N ARG A 190 -31.32 -4.84 15.61
CA ARG A 190 -30.59 -3.72 16.25
C ARG A 190 -29.22 -4.13 16.80
N PHE A 191 -29.15 -5.24 17.54
CA PHE A 191 -27.89 -5.71 18.13
C PHE A 191 -26.82 -6.01 17.06
N VAL A 192 -27.20 -6.77 16.02
CA VAL A 192 -26.31 -7.11 14.90
C VAL A 192 -25.90 -5.85 14.11
N ARG A 193 -26.85 -4.92 13.91
CA ARG A 193 -26.58 -3.61 13.30
C ARG A 193 -25.48 -2.87 14.04
N ILE A 194 -25.60 -2.71 15.36
CA ILE A 194 -24.63 -1.97 16.18
C ILE A 194 -23.24 -2.61 16.06
N ILE A 195 -23.14 -3.95 16.15
CA ILE A 195 -21.85 -4.64 15.99
C ILE A 195 -21.25 -4.37 14.60
N GLN A 196 -22.05 -4.49 13.53
CA GLN A 196 -21.58 -4.25 12.17
C GLN A 196 -21.16 -2.80 11.94
N LEU A 197 -21.86 -1.84 12.55
CA LEU A 197 -21.46 -0.44 12.53
C LEU A 197 -20.16 -0.22 13.29
N ILE A 198 -19.99 -0.79 14.49
CA ILE A 198 -18.73 -0.68 15.25
C ILE A 198 -17.56 -1.22 14.43
N VAL A 199 -17.68 -2.45 13.92
CA VAL A 199 -16.61 -3.08 13.13
C VAL A 199 -16.33 -2.27 11.86
N GLY A 200 -17.38 -1.83 11.16
CA GLY A 200 -17.25 -1.03 9.94
C GLY A 200 -16.55 0.31 10.19
N PHE A 201 -16.97 1.06 11.22
CA PHE A 201 -16.38 2.35 11.56
C PHE A 201 -14.95 2.21 12.09
N LEU A 202 -14.64 1.22 12.91
CA LEU A 202 -13.26 1.00 13.37
C LEU A 202 -12.32 0.68 12.20
N ILE A 203 -12.76 -0.16 11.25
CA ILE A 203 -11.98 -0.42 10.03
C ILE A 203 -11.82 0.86 9.17
N ILE A 204 -12.83 1.73 9.11
CA ILE A 204 -12.68 3.05 8.47
C ILE A 204 -11.65 3.90 9.23
N GLY A 205 -11.66 3.88 10.57
CA GLY A 205 -10.72 4.61 11.43
C GLY A 205 -9.25 4.25 11.19
N LEU A 206 -8.96 2.96 10.95
CA LEU A 206 -7.63 2.48 10.55
C LEU A 206 -7.07 3.21 9.31
N THR A 207 -7.93 3.77 8.46
CA THR A 207 -7.50 4.58 7.31
C THR A 207 -6.62 5.76 7.74
N ALA A 208 -6.89 6.39 8.88
CA ALA A 208 -6.10 7.52 9.37
C ALA A 208 -4.66 7.13 9.70
N TYR A 209 -4.44 5.86 10.07
CA TYR A 209 -3.13 5.28 10.38
C TYR A 209 -2.43 4.69 9.15
N SER A 210 -3.16 4.54 8.04
CA SER A 210 -2.67 3.93 6.81
C SER A 210 -2.08 4.92 5.82
N TYR A 211 -2.57 6.17 5.78
CA TYR A 211 -2.06 7.18 4.86
C TYR A 211 -2.43 8.60 5.29
N ASN A 212 -1.49 9.54 5.15
CA ASN A 212 -1.67 10.92 5.59
C ASN A 212 -2.69 11.71 4.74
N VAL A 213 -2.83 11.40 3.44
CA VAL A 213 -3.91 11.95 2.60
C VAL A 213 -5.29 11.56 3.17
N GLY A 214 -5.36 10.46 3.92
CA GLY A 214 -6.55 10.03 4.65
C GLY A 214 -7.05 11.06 5.66
N TRP A 215 -6.18 11.92 6.19
CA TRP A 215 -6.56 12.97 7.14
C TRP A 215 -7.40 14.08 6.49
N MET A 216 -7.29 14.27 5.17
CA MET A 216 -8.17 15.15 4.40
C MET A 216 -9.44 14.42 3.95
N PHE A 217 -9.30 13.17 3.51
CA PHE A 217 -10.40 12.37 2.99
C PHE A 217 -11.45 12.04 4.07
N LEU A 218 -11.01 11.52 5.22
CA LEU A 218 -11.91 10.94 6.23
C LEU A 218 -12.92 11.93 6.83
N PRO A 219 -12.54 13.15 7.24
CA PRO A 219 -13.50 14.08 7.81
C PRO A 219 -14.67 14.38 6.86
N ILE A 220 -14.37 14.59 5.58
CA ILE A 220 -15.37 14.88 4.55
C ILE A 220 -16.21 13.63 4.24
N TYR A 221 -15.55 12.48 4.11
CA TYR A 221 -16.23 11.20 3.86
C TYR A 221 -17.24 10.87 4.96
N LEU A 222 -16.79 10.92 6.22
CA LEU A 222 -17.60 10.61 7.40
C LEU A 222 -18.70 11.65 7.62
N LEU A 223 -18.42 12.94 7.42
CA LEU A 223 -19.43 14.00 7.52
C LEU A 223 -20.55 13.80 6.49
N ASN A 224 -20.19 13.60 5.22
CA ASN A 224 -21.17 13.37 4.15
C ASN A 224 -21.99 12.11 4.42
N LEU A 225 -21.34 11.03 4.86
CA LEU A 225 -22.01 9.78 5.19
C LEU A 225 -22.97 9.97 6.38
N ALA A 226 -22.54 10.68 7.43
CA ALA A 226 -23.37 10.96 8.60
C ALA A 226 -24.60 11.81 8.23
N ILE A 227 -24.41 12.88 7.46
CA ILE A 227 -25.50 13.72 6.95
C ILE A 227 -26.51 12.85 6.21
N PHE A 228 -26.04 12.00 5.28
CA PHE A 228 -26.92 11.09 4.55
C PHE A 228 -27.68 10.13 5.48
N LEU A 229 -26.98 9.41 6.35
CA LEU A 229 -27.58 8.36 7.19
C LEU A 229 -28.63 8.92 8.16
N LEU A 230 -28.39 10.12 8.69
CA LEU A 230 -29.29 10.79 9.63
C LEU A 230 -30.48 11.44 8.92
N THR A 231 -30.25 12.19 7.83
CA THR A 231 -31.32 12.89 7.09
C THR A 231 -32.29 11.91 6.43
N THR A 232 -31.79 10.79 5.92
CA THR A 232 -32.64 9.73 5.33
C THR A 232 -33.16 8.71 6.35
N ARG A 233 -32.90 8.95 7.65
CA ARG A 233 -33.34 8.12 8.79
C ARG A 233 -33.01 6.63 8.64
N LYS A 234 -31.93 6.29 7.91
CA LYS A 234 -31.50 4.90 7.72
C LYS A 234 -30.92 4.31 9.01
N VAL A 235 -30.34 5.17 9.84
CA VAL A 235 -29.83 4.83 11.17
C VAL A 235 -30.40 5.82 12.19
N LYS A 236 -30.85 5.32 13.34
CA LYS A 236 -31.22 6.17 14.46
C LYS A 236 -29.95 6.74 15.09
N ILE A 237 -29.97 8.00 15.52
CA ILE A 237 -28.79 8.61 16.16
C ILE A 237 -28.30 7.78 17.35
N THR A 238 -29.21 7.19 18.13
CA THR A 238 -28.89 6.33 19.28
C THR A 238 -28.12 5.06 18.91
N ASP A 239 -28.29 4.54 17.69
CA ASP A 239 -27.53 3.38 17.20
C ASP A 239 -26.14 3.79 16.67
N ALA A 240 -25.92 5.08 16.39
CA ALA A 240 -24.67 5.62 15.87
C ALA A 240 -23.74 6.16 16.96
N ILE A 241 -24.25 6.54 18.13
CA ILE A 241 -23.45 7.11 19.24
C ILE A 241 -22.26 6.22 19.58
N LEU A 242 -22.49 4.95 19.93
CA LEU A 242 -21.40 4.06 20.34
C LEU A 242 -20.37 3.82 19.22
N PRO A 243 -20.74 3.43 17.98
CA PRO A 243 -19.79 3.29 16.88
C PRO A 243 -18.97 4.55 16.62
N VAL A 244 -19.61 5.73 16.59
CA VAL A 244 -18.93 7.01 16.32
C VAL A 244 -18.01 7.40 17.47
N THR A 245 -18.42 7.21 18.72
CA THR A 245 -17.56 7.47 19.88
C THR A 245 -16.31 6.59 19.84
N LEU A 246 -16.45 5.30 19.53
CA LEU A 246 -15.30 4.40 19.42
C LEU A 246 -14.35 4.79 18.28
N LEU A 247 -14.89 5.19 17.12
CA LEU A 247 -14.10 5.74 16.02
C LEU A 247 -13.34 7.00 16.44
N ILE A 248 -13.99 7.94 17.15
CA ILE A 248 -13.34 9.16 17.61
C ILE A 248 -12.18 8.81 18.57
N ILE A 249 -12.42 7.90 19.53
CA ILE A 249 -11.38 7.43 20.46
C ILE A 249 -10.21 6.81 19.69
N GLU A 250 -10.49 6.00 18.68
CA GLU A 250 -9.48 5.38 17.82
C GLU A 250 -8.63 6.42 17.10
N ILE A 251 -9.23 7.43 16.45
CA ILE A 251 -8.47 8.39 15.62
C ILE A 251 -7.79 9.53 16.41
N ILE A 252 -8.15 9.76 17.67
CA ILE A 252 -7.58 10.85 18.48
C ILE A 252 -6.04 10.87 18.47
N PRO A 253 -5.31 9.76 18.70
CA PRO A 253 -3.86 9.77 18.72
C PRO A 253 -3.24 10.28 17.41
N ILE A 254 -3.73 9.78 16.28
CA ILE A 254 -3.20 10.17 14.96
C ILE A 254 -3.62 11.59 14.58
N MET A 255 -4.81 12.05 15.00
CA MET A 255 -5.23 13.44 14.80
C MET A 255 -4.39 14.43 15.62
N ILE A 256 -4.04 14.08 16.87
CA ILE A 256 -3.10 14.87 17.68
C ILE A 256 -1.75 14.95 16.96
N PHE A 257 -1.23 13.82 16.46
CA PHE A 257 -0.01 13.82 15.67
C PHE A 257 -0.11 14.71 14.43
N ALA A 258 -1.16 14.56 13.62
CA ALA A 258 -1.36 15.31 12.38
C ALA A 258 -1.36 16.83 12.62
N VAL A 259 -1.97 17.32 13.70
CA VAL A 259 -1.92 18.74 14.07
C VAL A 259 -0.51 19.15 14.48
N ARG A 260 0.14 18.36 15.34
CA ARG A 260 1.47 18.70 15.89
C ARG A 260 2.57 18.68 14.84
N SER A 261 2.56 17.72 13.93
CA SER A 261 3.58 17.57 12.89
C SER A 261 3.54 18.69 11.84
N ASN A 262 2.39 19.35 11.68
CA ASN A 262 2.20 20.42 10.70
C ASN A 262 2.32 21.83 11.29
N ILE A 263 2.50 21.97 12.60
CA ILE A 263 2.71 23.25 13.28
C ILE A 263 4.16 23.26 13.81
N PRO A 264 5.08 24.07 13.26
CA PRO A 264 6.50 24.04 13.61
C PRO A 264 6.78 24.17 15.12
N SER A 265 6.04 25.02 15.84
CA SER A 265 6.20 25.20 17.28
C SER A 265 5.77 23.99 18.13
N LEU A 266 5.00 23.06 17.55
CA LEU A 266 4.49 21.86 18.21
C LEU A 266 5.19 20.57 17.75
N ASN A 267 5.94 20.63 16.64
CA ASN A 267 6.62 19.50 16.01
C ASN A 267 7.86 19.11 16.83
N ARG A 268 7.67 18.13 17.72
CA ARG A 268 8.71 17.57 18.58
C ARG A 268 8.29 16.17 19.01
N THR A 269 9.26 15.30 19.31
CA THR A 269 8.94 13.97 19.82
C THR A 269 8.33 14.06 21.23
N VAL A 270 7.11 13.55 21.43
CA VAL A 270 6.43 13.55 22.74
C VAL A 270 5.76 12.21 22.99
N LYS A 271 5.99 11.66 24.19
CA LYS A 271 5.26 10.50 24.70
C LYS A 271 3.92 10.95 25.31
N ILE A 272 2.83 10.35 24.86
CA ILE A 272 1.47 10.62 25.35
C ILE A 272 0.88 9.29 25.81
N LEU A 273 0.66 9.13 27.11
CA LEU A 273 0.21 7.88 27.72
C LEU A 273 1.12 6.69 27.30
N PHE A 274 0.58 5.76 26.51
CA PHE A 274 1.26 4.56 26.03
C PHE A 274 1.81 4.65 24.61
N TRP A 275 1.59 5.76 23.89
CA TRP A 275 2.03 5.97 22.51
C TRP A 275 2.98 7.17 22.40
N THR A 276 3.69 7.27 21.28
CA THR A 276 4.63 8.36 21.01
C THR A 276 4.30 9.04 19.68
N SER A 277 4.23 10.37 19.73
CA SER A 277 4.13 11.24 18.57
C SER A 277 5.55 11.66 18.16
N PRO A 278 6.10 11.17 17.04
CA PRO A 278 7.43 11.56 16.60
C PRO A 278 7.46 13.01 16.11
N GLU A 279 8.66 13.56 16.01
CA GLU A 279 8.95 14.74 15.20
C GLU A 279 9.12 14.33 13.73
N LEU A 280 8.73 15.18 12.79
CA LEU A 280 9.06 15.03 11.38
C LEU A 280 9.99 16.15 10.94
N GLN A 281 11.18 15.81 10.44
CA GLN A 281 12.16 16.80 10.02
C GLN A 281 11.80 17.44 8.67
N VAL A 282 11.17 16.66 7.79
CA VAL A 282 10.84 17.08 6.43
C VAL A 282 9.33 17.19 6.29
N GLY A 283 8.85 18.41 6.08
CA GLY A 283 7.45 18.67 5.79
C GLY A 283 7.05 18.13 4.41
N ARG A 284 5.83 17.59 4.30
CA ARG A 284 5.29 17.06 3.03
C ARG A 284 4.62 18.11 2.14
N VAL A 285 4.43 19.33 2.64
CA VAL A 285 3.68 20.39 1.92
C VAL A 285 4.30 20.71 0.57
N GLY A 286 5.61 20.97 0.52
CA GLY A 286 6.30 21.33 -0.74
C GLY A 286 6.46 20.18 -1.74
N ALA A 287 6.29 18.93 -1.31
CA ALA A 287 6.48 17.74 -2.17
C ALA A 287 5.16 17.22 -2.76
N SER A 288 4.05 17.36 -2.04
CA SER A 288 2.78 16.71 -2.40
C SER A 288 1.64 17.67 -2.71
N PHE A 289 1.76 18.97 -2.41
CA PHE A 289 0.69 19.94 -2.66
C PHE A 289 1.00 20.86 -3.84
N ILE A 290 -0.04 21.46 -4.40
CA ILE A 290 0.07 22.58 -5.33
C ILE A 290 0.70 23.79 -4.64
N ASP A 291 1.19 24.74 -5.44
CA ASP A 291 1.53 26.06 -4.91
C ASP A 291 0.26 26.84 -4.52
N PHE A 292 0.21 27.28 -3.26
CA PHE A 292 -0.90 28.05 -2.72
C PHE A 292 -0.71 29.58 -2.84
N LYS A 293 0.49 30.07 -3.15
CA LYS A 293 0.83 31.51 -3.08
C LYS A 293 0.48 32.29 -4.35
N HIS A 294 0.49 31.64 -5.51
CA HIS A 294 0.30 32.31 -6.79
C HIS A 294 -0.81 31.66 -7.62
N ASN A 295 -1.82 32.43 -8.06
CA ASN A 295 -2.88 31.98 -8.96
C ASN A 295 -3.58 30.67 -8.52
N LEU A 296 -4.00 30.58 -7.25
CA LEU A 296 -4.56 29.38 -6.62
C LEU A 296 -5.62 28.65 -7.48
N VAL A 297 -6.59 29.37 -8.04
CA VAL A 297 -7.66 28.79 -8.86
C VAL A 297 -7.10 28.16 -10.14
N ALA A 298 -6.15 28.83 -10.79
CA ALA A 298 -5.49 28.29 -11.97
C ALA A 298 -4.67 27.05 -11.61
N ASN A 299 -3.97 27.05 -10.48
CA ASN A 299 -3.20 25.87 -10.02
C ASN A 299 -4.13 24.69 -9.71
N MET A 300 -5.25 24.93 -9.02
CA MET A 300 -6.27 23.90 -8.76
C MET A 300 -6.83 23.31 -10.07
N TYR A 301 -7.11 24.18 -11.06
CA TYR A 301 -7.57 23.74 -12.38
C TYR A 301 -6.52 22.89 -13.09
N HIS A 302 -5.27 23.36 -13.17
CA HIS A 302 -4.18 22.61 -13.80
C HIS A 302 -3.94 21.27 -13.10
N ASN A 303 -4.00 21.24 -11.76
CA ASN A 303 -3.85 20.03 -10.97
C ASN A 303 -4.94 19.00 -11.30
N LEU A 304 -6.20 19.44 -11.32
CA LEU A 304 -7.34 18.60 -11.66
C LEU A 304 -7.23 18.05 -13.08
N ILE A 305 -6.97 18.91 -14.07
CA ILE A 305 -6.86 18.50 -15.47
C ILE A 305 -5.68 17.55 -15.67
N SER A 306 -4.51 17.86 -15.10
CA SER A 306 -3.32 16.98 -15.16
C SER A 306 -3.65 15.58 -14.62
N GLY A 307 -4.32 15.50 -13.46
CA GLY A 307 -4.71 14.22 -12.90
C GLY A 307 -5.75 13.48 -13.72
N LEU A 308 -6.77 14.15 -14.24
CA LEU A 308 -7.75 13.54 -15.16
C LEU A 308 -7.07 13.01 -16.44
N MET A 309 -6.08 13.74 -16.97
CA MET A 309 -5.30 13.30 -18.12
C MET A 309 -4.49 12.03 -17.84
N GLN A 310 -4.07 11.77 -16.61
CA GLN A 310 -3.42 10.49 -16.26
C GLN A 310 -4.35 9.28 -16.42
N PHE A 311 -5.67 9.44 -16.20
CA PHE A 311 -6.65 8.38 -16.44
C PHE A 311 -6.93 8.19 -17.93
N VAL A 312 -6.97 9.28 -18.70
CA VAL A 312 -7.16 9.25 -20.16
C VAL A 312 -5.94 8.65 -20.86
N ASN A 313 -4.73 9.01 -20.43
CA ASN A 313 -3.47 8.51 -20.98
C ASN A 313 -3.12 7.10 -20.48
N GLY A 314 -3.77 6.63 -19.41
CA GLY A 314 -3.52 5.31 -18.84
C GLY A 314 -2.15 5.16 -18.17
N THR A 315 -1.57 6.26 -17.69
CA THR A 315 -0.32 6.28 -16.92
C THR A 315 -0.24 7.54 -16.04
N ASP A 316 0.33 7.41 -14.84
CA ASP A 316 0.72 8.53 -13.98
C ASP A 316 2.19 8.95 -14.17
N GLY A 317 2.89 8.32 -15.12
CA GLY A 317 4.32 8.54 -15.39
C GLY A 317 5.26 7.84 -14.42
N LEU A 318 4.74 7.13 -13.40
CA LEU A 318 5.53 6.47 -12.37
C LEU A 318 5.51 4.95 -12.60
N SER A 319 6.56 4.45 -13.24
CA SER A 319 6.69 3.02 -13.61
C SER A 319 6.73 2.06 -12.41
N SER A 320 7.07 2.57 -11.22
CA SER A 320 7.00 1.83 -9.95
C SER A 320 5.55 1.61 -9.47
N ASN A 321 4.64 2.51 -9.83
CA ASN A 321 3.24 2.51 -9.38
C ASN A 321 2.33 1.74 -10.30
N SER A 322 2.58 1.79 -11.61
CA SER A 322 1.70 1.18 -12.60
C SER A 322 2.43 0.69 -13.85
N VAL A 323 1.85 -0.33 -14.48
CA VAL A 323 2.23 -0.74 -15.83
C VAL A 323 1.63 0.26 -16.82
N ALA A 324 2.48 0.93 -17.60
CA ALA A 324 2.04 1.91 -18.57
C ALA A 324 1.03 1.32 -19.58
N ASN A 325 0.14 2.18 -20.10
CA ASN A 325 -0.85 1.91 -21.16
C ASN A 325 -2.09 1.09 -20.77
N PHE A 326 -2.24 0.66 -19.51
CA PHE A 326 -3.51 0.06 -19.04
C PHE A 326 -4.41 1.05 -18.30
N GLY A 327 -3.82 2.04 -17.64
CA GLY A 327 -4.49 2.84 -16.63
C GLY A 327 -4.90 2.03 -15.39
N PRO A 328 -5.55 2.67 -14.41
CA PRO A 328 -5.90 2.01 -13.15
C PRO A 328 -7.12 1.07 -13.27
N TYR A 329 -7.98 1.33 -14.25
CA TYR A 329 -9.13 0.52 -14.65
C TYR A 329 -9.12 0.57 -16.18
N TYR A 330 -8.98 -0.59 -16.84
CA TYR A 330 -8.79 -0.68 -18.29
C TYR A 330 -9.56 0.38 -19.07
N MET A 331 -8.97 1.01 -20.09
CA MET A 331 -9.60 2.14 -20.79
C MET A 331 -11.03 1.87 -21.31
N PHE A 332 -11.31 0.64 -21.77
CA PHE A 332 -12.66 0.24 -22.20
C PHE A 332 -13.70 0.26 -21.06
N ALA A 333 -13.26 0.29 -19.79
CA ALA A 333 -14.10 0.35 -18.61
C ALA A 333 -14.65 1.78 -18.34
N LEU A 334 -14.00 2.82 -18.86
CA LEU A 334 -14.34 4.22 -18.60
C LEU A 334 -15.75 4.64 -19.07
N PRO A 335 -16.27 4.20 -20.23
CA PRO A 335 -17.67 4.46 -20.60
C PRO A 335 -18.68 3.92 -19.57
N PHE A 336 -18.38 2.79 -18.93
CA PHE A 336 -19.23 2.23 -17.87
C PHE A 336 -19.16 3.04 -16.58
N PHE A 337 -18.05 3.74 -16.32
CA PHE A 337 -17.99 4.70 -15.22
C PHE A 337 -18.98 5.85 -15.45
N ILE A 338 -18.99 6.44 -16.65
CA ILE A 338 -19.93 7.53 -16.99
C ILE A 338 -21.38 7.06 -16.87
N TRP A 339 -21.70 5.90 -17.43
CA TRP A 339 -23.05 5.34 -17.32
C TRP A 339 -23.42 4.99 -15.87
N GLY A 340 -22.50 4.38 -15.13
CA GLY A 340 -22.65 4.11 -13.70
C GLY A 340 -22.89 5.36 -12.89
N LEU A 341 -22.23 6.48 -13.23
CA LEU A 341 -22.44 7.80 -12.63
C LEU A 341 -23.87 8.31 -12.85
N PHE A 342 -24.41 8.13 -14.05
CA PHE A 342 -25.81 8.48 -14.32
C PHE A 342 -26.76 7.62 -13.48
N ILE A 343 -26.53 6.31 -13.44
CA ILE A 343 -27.40 5.36 -12.73
C ILE A 343 -27.40 5.60 -11.21
N LEU A 344 -26.25 5.76 -10.56
CA LEU A 344 -26.22 5.94 -9.10
C LEU A 344 -26.89 7.27 -8.68
N LEU A 345 -26.72 8.34 -9.47
CA LEU A 345 -27.33 9.64 -9.19
C LEU A 345 -28.86 9.61 -9.34
N LYS A 346 -29.37 8.79 -10.26
CA LYS A 346 -30.81 8.56 -10.47
C LYS A 346 -31.40 7.63 -9.41
N ARG A 347 -30.71 6.52 -9.09
CA ARG A 347 -31.21 5.46 -8.20
C ARG A 347 -31.24 5.89 -6.73
N ARG A 348 -30.19 6.59 -6.27
CA ARG A 348 -30.04 7.06 -4.87
C ARG A 348 -30.35 5.95 -3.84
N ALA A 349 -29.91 4.72 -4.11
CA ALA A 349 -29.99 3.64 -3.14
C ALA A 349 -29.01 3.89 -2.00
N THR A 350 -29.20 3.23 -0.86
CA THR A 350 -28.32 3.40 0.31
C THR A 350 -26.84 3.16 -0.02
N VAL A 351 -26.51 2.21 -0.90
CA VAL A 351 -25.13 1.98 -1.35
C VAL A 351 -24.56 3.14 -2.17
N ASP A 352 -25.40 3.82 -2.95
CA ASP A 352 -24.98 4.93 -3.83
C ASP A 352 -24.45 6.09 -3.00
N TYR A 353 -25.03 6.33 -1.83
CA TYR A 353 -24.56 7.38 -0.95
C TYR A 353 -23.18 7.09 -0.34
N PHE A 354 -22.82 5.84 -0.07
CA PHE A 354 -21.45 5.52 0.36
C PHE A 354 -20.44 5.89 -0.73
N VAL A 355 -20.77 5.56 -1.98
CA VAL A 355 -19.94 5.86 -3.15
C VAL A 355 -19.88 7.37 -3.40
N ILE A 356 -21.02 8.07 -3.39
CA ILE A 356 -21.10 9.52 -3.56
C ILE A 356 -20.32 10.24 -2.45
N SER A 357 -20.49 9.86 -1.18
CA SER A 357 -19.75 10.46 -0.07
C SER A 357 -18.24 10.31 -0.26
N SER A 358 -17.76 9.17 -0.76
CA SER A 358 -16.34 8.95 -1.05
C SER A 358 -15.85 9.77 -2.25
N LEU A 359 -16.61 9.82 -3.34
CA LEU A 359 -16.27 10.65 -4.51
C LEU A 359 -16.21 12.14 -4.14
N VAL A 360 -17.16 12.63 -3.34
CA VAL A 360 -17.15 14.02 -2.86
C VAL A 360 -15.96 14.29 -1.93
N ALA A 361 -15.60 13.33 -1.07
CA ALA A 361 -14.43 13.45 -0.20
C ALA A 361 -13.10 13.52 -0.96
N MET A 362 -13.05 13.01 -2.19
CA MET A 362 -11.88 13.13 -3.06
C MET A 362 -11.74 14.50 -3.72
N ILE A 363 -12.81 15.31 -3.83
CA ILE A 363 -12.77 16.58 -4.56
C ILE A 363 -11.66 17.51 -4.03
N PRO A 364 -11.51 17.77 -2.71
CA PRO A 364 -10.46 18.67 -2.26
C PRO A 364 -9.06 18.13 -2.53
N ILE A 365 -8.86 16.81 -2.40
CA ILE A 365 -7.58 16.16 -2.71
C ILE A 365 -7.23 16.32 -4.19
N MET A 366 -8.19 16.09 -5.09
CA MET A 366 -8.00 16.26 -6.53
C MET A 366 -7.69 17.71 -6.93
N LEU A 367 -8.10 18.69 -6.12
CA LEU A 367 -7.84 20.10 -6.37
C LEU A 367 -6.46 20.55 -5.85
N VAL A 368 -5.97 20.01 -4.72
CA VAL A 368 -4.79 20.57 -4.03
C VAL A 368 -3.59 19.64 -3.87
N VAL A 369 -3.75 18.34 -4.09
CA VAL A 369 -2.66 17.35 -4.00
C VAL A 369 -2.23 16.97 -5.41
N THR A 370 -0.91 17.02 -5.66
CA THR A 370 -0.33 16.74 -6.99
C THR A 370 -0.74 15.34 -7.47
N PRO A 371 -1.21 15.18 -8.71
CA PRO A 371 -1.82 13.92 -9.12
C PRO A 371 -0.77 12.84 -9.35
N ASN A 372 -1.00 11.69 -8.72
CA ASN A 372 -0.53 10.37 -9.15
C ASN A 372 -1.49 9.32 -8.58
N TYR A 373 -1.37 8.07 -8.99
CA TYR A 373 -2.34 7.06 -8.58
C TYR A 373 -2.33 6.80 -7.05
N ASN A 374 -1.21 7.00 -6.36
CA ASN A 374 -1.09 6.86 -4.91
C ASN A 374 -1.63 8.07 -4.14
N HIS A 375 -1.46 9.30 -4.65
CA HIS A 375 -2.07 10.49 -4.04
C HIS A 375 -3.60 10.43 -4.15
N TRP A 376 -4.13 9.87 -5.25
CA TRP A 376 -5.58 9.73 -5.47
C TRP A 376 -6.12 8.35 -5.02
N ILE A 377 -5.43 7.67 -4.11
CA ILE A 377 -5.67 6.27 -3.75
C ILE A 377 -7.11 5.96 -3.28
N PHE A 378 -7.79 6.90 -2.63
CA PHE A 378 -9.17 6.68 -2.14
C PHE A 378 -10.25 6.77 -3.24
N LEU A 379 -9.88 7.20 -4.46
CA LEU A 379 -10.79 7.24 -5.59
C LEU A 379 -11.12 5.84 -6.12
N HIS A 380 -10.15 4.92 -6.06
CA HIS A 380 -10.15 3.70 -6.89
C HIS A 380 -11.29 2.74 -6.62
N PHE A 381 -11.56 2.39 -5.35
CA PHE A 381 -12.69 1.50 -5.05
C PHE A 381 -14.03 2.11 -5.42
N SER A 382 -14.22 3.41 -5.22
CA SER A 382 -15.46 4.09 -5.57
C SER A 382 -15.68 4.08 -7.08
N VAL A 383 -14.64 4.37 -7.87
CA VAL A 383 -14.72 4.27 -9.34
C VAL A 383 -15.02 2.84 -9.79
N LEU A 384 -14.36 1.83 -9.22
CA LEU A 384 -14.62 0.42 -9.54
C LEU A 384 -16.05 -0.01 -9.22
N VAL A 385 -16.62 0.44 -8.11
CA VAL A 385 -18.04 0.20 -7.77
C VAL A 385 -18.96 0.89 -8.78
N VAL A 386 -18.67 2.13 -9.19
CA VAL A 386 -19.45 2.84 -10.21
C VAL A 386 -19.39 2.13 -11.56
N ILE A 387 -18.21 1.70 -12.02
CA ILE A 387 -18.04 0.88 -13.24
C ILE A 387 -18.90 -0.39 -13.12
N GLY A 388 -18.84 -1.08 -11.97
CA GLY A 388 -19.67 -2.26 -11.70
C GLY A 388 -21.16 -1.98 -11.82
N ILE A 389 -21.65 -0.86 -11.28
CA ILE A 389 -23.05 -0.42 -11.41
C ILE A 389 -23.42 -0.22 -12.89
N GLY A 390 -22.58 0.47 -13.66
CA GLY A 390 -22.82 0.71 -15.09
C GLY A 390 -22.86 -0.57 -15.91
N ILE A 391 -21.95 -1.51 -15.64
CA ILE A 391 -21.92 -2.82 -16.29
C ILE A 391 -23.17 -3.64 -15.96
N ILE A 392 -23.54 -3.72 -14.68
CA ILE A 392 -24.69 -4.51 -14.22
C ILE A 392 -25.98 -4.00 -14.88
N ASP A 393 -26.15 -2.68 -14.96
CA ASP A 393 -27.31 -2.07 -15.62
C ASP A 393 -27.38 -2.45 -17.11
N LEU A 394 -26.29 -2.24 -17.86
CA LEU A 394 -26.26 -2.56 -19.30
C LEU A 394 -26.42 -4.04 -19.59
N VAL A 395 -25.79 -4.93 -18.82
CA VAL A 395 -25.88 -6.38 -19.03
C VAL A 395 -27.29 -6.90 -18.75
N ASN A 396 -28.00 -6.32 -17.78
CA ASN A 396 -29.39 -6.69 -17.52
C ASN A 396 -30.31 -6.26 -18.66
N ASN A 397 -30.02 -5.14 -19.33
CA ASN A 397 -30.80 -4.64 -20.46
C ASN A 397 -30.41 -5.33 -21.80
N TYR A 398 -29.16 -5.79 -21.95
CA TYR A 398 -28.63 -6.39 -23.18
C TYR A 398 -27.93 -7.73 -22.91
N GLY A 399 -28.71 -8.79 -22.72
CA GLY A 399 -28.24 -10.07 -22.18
C GLY A 399 -27.11 -10.79 -22.96
N LYS A 400 -26.91 -10.53 -24.26
CA LYS A 400 -25.79 -11.10 -25.04
C LYS A 400 -24.48 -10.32 -24.87
N PHE A 401 -24.56 -9.03 -24.52
CA PHE A 401 -23.40 -8.15 -24.36
C PHE A 401 -22.44 -8.64 -23.27
N LYS A 402 -22.96 -9.33 -22.24
CA LYS A 402 -22.15 -9.91 -21.17
C LYS A 402 -21.02 -10.82 -21.64
N TYR A 403 -21.25 -11.60 -22.70
CA TYR A 403 -20.24 -12.57 -23.17
C TYR A 403 -19.07 -11.85 -23.83
N ALA A 404 -19.38 -10.85 -24.67
CA ALA A 404 -18.35 -9.98 -25.25
C ALA A 404 -17.56 -9.25 -24.16
N LEU A 405 -18.26 -8.69 -23.16
CA LEU A 405 -17.62 -7.99 -22.05
C LEU A 405 -16.72 -8.90 -21.22
N ILE A 406 -17.18 -10.12 -20.88
CA ILE A 406 -16.36 -11.11 -20.17
C ILE A 406 -15.12 -11.48 -21.01
N ALA A 407 -15.28 -11.70 -22.31
CA ALA A 407 -14.16 -12.01 -23.19
C ALA A 407 -13.13 -10.86 -23.22
N THR A 408 -13.58 -9.60 -23.32
CA THR A 408 -12.70 -8.42 -23.27
C THR A 408 -11.94 -8.37 -21.95
N TYR A 409 -12.60 -8.54 -20.80
CA TYR A 409 -11.92 -8.59 -19.51
C TYR A 409 -10.88 -9.71 -19.44
N VAL A 410 -11.21 -10.92 -19.89
CA VAL A 410 -10.28 -12.06 -19.88
C VAL A 410 -9.05 -11.76 -20.76
N ILE A 411 -9.25 -11.25 -21.97
CA ILE A 411 -8.15 -10.86 -22.87
C ILE A 411 -7.28 -9.79 -22.21
N SER A 412 -7.87 -8.72 -21.67
CA SER A 412 -7.13 -7.66 -21.00
C SER A 412 -6.38 -8.14 -19.77
N MET A 413 -6.98 -9.03 -18.96
CA MET A 413 -6.33 -9.65 -17.80
C MET A 413 -5.13 -10.50 -18.19
N VAL A 414 -5.23 -11.28 -19.27
CA VAL A 414 -4.11 -12.09 -19.77
C VAL A 414 -2.97 -11.20 -20.26
N ILE A 415 -3.28 -10.18 -21.07
CA ILE A 415 -2.28 -9.24 -21.59
C ILE A 415 -1.62 -8.48 -20.44
N TYR A 416 -2.40 -7.92 -19.51
CA TYR A 416 -1.89 -7.22 -18.34
C TYR A 416 -1.05 -8.13 -17.45
N THR A 417 -1.49 -9.36 -17.17
CA THR A 417 -0.72 -10.30 -16.36
C THR A 417 0.63 -10.59 -16.99
N ASN A 418 0.67 -10.83 -18.30
CA ASN A 418 1.93 -11.03 -19.01
C ASN A 418 2.83 -9.79 -18.87
N GLN A 419 2.34 -8.61 -19.25
CA GLN A 419 3.14 -7.38 -19.20
C GLN A 419 3.58 -7.01 -17.78
N TYR A 420 2.74 -7.22 -16.77
CA TYR A 420 3.09 -6.95 -15.38
C TYR A 420 4.34 -7.73 -14.95
N PHE A 421 4.47 -9.00 -15.34
CA PHE A 421 5.56 -9.88 -14.94
C PHE A 421 6.74 -9.94 -15.93
N THR A 422 6.60 -9.43 -17.15
CA THR A 422 7.66 -9.50 -18.18
C THR A 422 8.19 -8.14 -18.63
N LEU A 423 7.43 -7.05 -18.45
CA LEU A 423 7.88 -5.72 -18.85
C LEU A 423 8.96 -5.22 -17.89
N GLU A 424 10.15 -5.00 -18.42
CA GLU A 424 11.24 -4.36 -17.69
C GLU A 424 10.89 -2.90 -17.39
N ARG A 425 10.92 -2.55 -16.09
CA ARG A 425 10.60 -1.22 -15.60
C ARG A 425 11.17 -1.02 -14.20
N TYR A 426 11.41 0.23 -13.84
CA TYR A 426 11.88 0.56 -12.51
C TYR A 426 10.82 0.24 -11.45
N THR A 427 11.16 -0.64 -10.50
CA THR A 427 10.29 -1.02 -9.38
C THR A 427 11.03 -0.96 -8.04
N GLY A 428 12.19 -0.31 -7.98
CA GLY A 428 13.07 -0.23 -6.80
C GLY A 428 14.33 -1.09 -6.93
N PHE A 429 14.99 -1.32 -5.80
CA PHE A 429 16.25 -2.05 -5.68
C PHE A 429 16.14 -3.50 -6.14
N ASP A 430 17.10 -3.95 -6.94
CA ASP A 430 17.12 -5.29 -7.48
C ASP A 430 17.13 -6.36 -6.39
N ILE A 431 16.12 -7.23 -6.39
CA ILE A 431 16.03 -8.32 -5.41
C ILE A 431 17.21 -9.30 -5.57
N SER A 432 17.72 -9.48 -6.79
CA SER A 432 18.93 -10.28 -7.04
C SER A 432 20.13 -9.70 -6.27
N ALA A 433 20.31 -8.38 -6.27
CA ALA A 433 21.35 -7.69 -5.51
C ALA A 433 21.17 -7.89 -4.00
N LEU A 434 19.94 -7.68 -3.49
CA LEU A 434 19.64 -7.89 -2.07
C LEU A 434 19.93 -9.33 -1.63
N ASN A 435 19.49 -10.32 -2.41
CA ASN A 435 19.79 -11.73 -2.14
C ASN A 435 21.29 -12.02 -2.17
N LYS A 436 22.04 -11.38 -3.07
CA LYS A 436 23.49 -11.51 -3.11
C LYS A 436 24.11 -10.99 -1.82
N ILE A 437 23.72 -9.78 -1.40
CA ILE A 437 24.20 -9.16 -0.17
C ILE A 437 23.92 -10.04 1.05
N THR A 438 22.71 -10.59 1.15
CA THR A 438 22.36 -11.53 2.22
C THR A 438 23.25 -12.80 2.17
N SER A 439 23.51 -13.35 0.98
CA SER A 439 24.33 -14.56 0.82
C SER A 439 25.80 -14.38 1.21
N MET A 440 26.32 -13.14 1.15
CA MET A 440 27.70 -12.83 1.54
C MET A 440 27.95 -13.02 3.04
N ASN A 441 26.91 -13.13 3.87
CA ASN A 441 27.04 -13.26 5.34
C ASN A 441 27.98 -12.19 5.92
N THR A 442 27.73 -10.93 5.56
CA THR A 442 28.57 -9.76 5.88
C THR A 442 28.95 -9.66 7.37
N HIS A 443 28.11 -10.12 8.28
CA HIS A 443 28.35 -10.19 9.73
C HIS A 443 29.58 -11.03 10.14
N ARG A 444 30.10 -11.92 9.28
CA ARG A 444 31.30 -12.74 9.55
C ARG A 444 32.62 -11.99 9.35
N TYR A 445 32.57 -10.84 8.70
CA TYR A 445 33.74 -10.03 8.39
C TYR A 445 33.90 -8.90 9.39
N LYS A 446 35.14 -8.57 9.72
CA LYS A 446 35.44 -7.44 10.63
C LYS A 446 34.95 -6.13 10.05
N LYS A 447 35.12 -5.95 8.74
CA LYS A 447 34.68 -4.80 7.96
C LYS A 447 34.20 -5.23 6.58
N VAL A 448 33.21 -4.51 6.07
CA VAL A 448 32.78 -4.57 4.68
C VAL A 448 32.95 -3.17 4.12
N TYR A 449 34.00 -3.00 3.33
CA TYR A 449 34.23 -1.74 2.64
C TYR A 449 33.41 -1.68 1.37
N PHE A 450 32.90 -0.51 1.02
CA PHE A 450 32.19 -0.32 -0.24
C PHE A 450 32.50 1.02 -0.90
N ALA A 451 32.40 1.10 -2.22
CA ALA A 451 32.24 2.36 -2.93
C ALA A 451 30.99 2.25 -3.80
N SER A 452 30.20 3.31 -3.88
CA SER A 452 29.00 3.39 -4.71
C SER A 452 28.69 4.86 -5.00
N ASP A 453 28.19 5.14 -6.20
CA ASP A 453 27.61 6.44 -6.57
C ASP A 453 26.09 6.49 -6.36
N SER A 454 25.44 5.34 -6.28
CA SER A 454 24.02 5.27 -5.92
C SER A 454 23.82 5.68 -4.46
N GLU A 455 23.00 6.71 -4.24
CA GLU A 455 22.52 7.14 -2.92
C GLU A 455 21.77 6.04 -2.15
N PHE A 456 21.20 5.07 -2.88
CA PHE A 456 20.42 3.98 -2.29
C PHE A 456 21.22 2.75 -1.85
N PHE A 457 22.53 2.70 -2.11
CA PHE A 457 23.31 1.47 -1.88
C PHE A 457 23.33 1.08 -0.40
N MET A 458 23.55 2.04 0.49
CA MET A 458 23.52 1.82 1.94
C MET A 458 22.13 1.42 2.44
N TYR A 459 21.07 1.98 1.84
CA TYR A 459 19.69 1.59 2.13
C TYR A 459 19.42 0.14 1.74
N ALA A 460 19.87 -0.28 0.55
CA ALA A 460 19.79 -1.66 0.10
C ALA A 460 20.58 -2.62 1.01
N LEU A 461 21.80 -2.23 1.44
CA LEU A 461 22.57 -3.00 2.42
C LEU A 461 21.79 -3.19 3.73
N ARG A 462 21.15 -2.14 4.26
CA ARG A 462 20.40 -2.23 5.53
C ARG A 462 19.18 -3.13 5.42
N VAL A 463 18.53 -3.12 4.26
CA VAL A 463 17.41 -4.03 3.97
C VAL A 463 17.89 -5.47 3.83
N ALA A 464 19.02 -5.72 3.16
CA ALA A 464 19.52 -7.07 2.92
C ALA A 464 20.25 -7.70 4.13
N ALA A 465 20.87 -6.88 4.96
CA ALA A 465 21.65 -7.26 6.13
C ALA A 465 21.29 -6.37 7.34
N PRO A 466 20.06 -6.50 7.89
CA PRO A 466 19.61 -5.66 8.98
C PRO A 466 20.40 -5.95 10.27
N VAL A 467 20.70 -4.89 11.01
CA VAL A 467 21.25 -4.95 12.38
C VAL A 467 20.21 -4.42 13.37
N SER A 468 20.40 -4.65 14.67
CA SER A 468 19.45 -4.10 15.66
C SER A 468 19.33 -2.57 15.53
N PRO A 469 18.15 -1.96 15.79
CA PRO A 469 18.00 -0.51 15.72
C PRO A 469 18.94 0.22 16.69
N TYR A 470 19.30 -0.41 17.81
CA TYR A 470 20.29 0.10 18.76
C TYR A 470 21.71 0.14 18.17
N GLU A 471 22.12 -0.92 17.49
CA GLU A 471 23.41 -0.98 16.79
C GLU A 471 23.44 0.02 15.63
N PHE A 472 22.38 0.05 14.83
CA PHE A 472 22.23 1.00 13.74
C PHE A 472 22.42 2.45 14.22
N GLN A 473 21.67 2.86 15.24
CA GLN A 473 21.78 4.22 15.78
C GLN A 473 23.11 4.51 16.45
N LYS A 474 23.79 3.50 17.04
CA LYS A 474 25.10 3.66 17.66
C LYS A 474 26.24 3.86 16.65
N THR A 475 26.11 3.26 15.47
CA THR A 475 27.25 3.06 14.55
C THR A 475 27.15 3.84 13.24
N LYS A 476 25.98 4.41 12.93
CA LYS A 476 25.81 5.29 11.77
C LYS A 476 26.67 6.56 11.86
N ASP A 477 26.78 7.30 10.75
CA ASP A 477 27.62 8.50 10.62
C ASP A 477 27.51 9.47 11.80
N HIS A 478 26.28 9.74 12.24
CA HIS A 478 25.98 10.59 13.37
C HIS A 478 25.23 9.80 14.45
N PRO A 479 25.94 9.15 15.39
CA PRO A 479 25.32 8.29 16.39
C PRO A 479 24.21 9.00 17.17
N TYR A 480 23.05 8.37 17.24
CA TYR A 480 21.84 8.85 17.93
C TYR A 480 21.34 10.25 17.52
N SER A 481 21.84 10.80 16.40
CA SER A 481 21.44 12.13 15.95
C SER A 481 19.96 12.17 15.62
N LYS A 482 19.29 13.19 16.15
CA LYS A 482 17.89 13.55 15.89
C LYS A 482 17.75 14.62 14.80
N VAL A 483 18.86 14.99 14.15
CA VAL A 483 18.89 15.94 13.03
C VAL A 483 19.43 15.24 11.78
N ASN A 484 20.54 14.52 11.89
CA ASN A 484 21.11 13.77 10.76
C ASN A 484 20.67 12.30 10.85
N LEU A 485 19.56 11.97 10.18
CA LEU A 485 18.95 10.63 10.26
C LEU A 485 19.62 9.60 9.35
N GLY A 486 20.20 10.05 8.24
CA GLY A 486 20.80 9.24 7.18
C GLY A 486 22.02 8.43 7.57
N MET A 487 22.52 7.68 6.58
CA MET A 487 23.69 6.81 6.69
C MET A 487 24.47 6.80 5.36
N ASP A 488 25.43 7.72 5.23
CA ASP A 488 26.12 8.00 3.97
C ASP A 488 27.48 7.29 3.88
N THR A 489 28.19 7.15 5.01
CA THR A 489 29.56 6.61 5.00
C THR A 489 29.72 5.35 5.82
N LYS A 490 28.92 5.13 6.87
CA LYS A 490 29.07 3.93 7.70
C LYS A 490 27.81 3.58 8.48
N TYR A 491 27.69 2.29 8.79
CA TYR A 491 26.94 1.77 9.94
C TYR A 491 27.35 0.31 10.18
N SER A 492 27.22 -0.19 11.41
CA SER A 492 27.68 -1.52 11.83
C SER A 492 29.12 -1.79 11.39
N ASN A 493 29.35 -2.84 10.59
CA ASN A 493 30.63 -3.18 10.00
C ASN A 493 30.82 -2.67 8.57
N PHE A 494 29.85 -1.93 8.01
CA PHE A 494 29.95 -1.30 6.70
C PHE A 494 30.66 0.06 6.78
N GLU A 495 31.55 0.30 5.83
CA GLU A 495 32.34 1.53 5.76
C GLU A 495 32.61 1.92 4.30
N ARG A 496 32.34 3.17 3.95
CA ARG A 496 32.62 3.68 2.62
C ARG A 496 34.12 3.80 2.46
N LEU A 497 34.62 3.24 1.38
CA LEU A 497 36.02 3.26 1.04
C LEU A 497 36.45 4.71 0.73
N SER A 498 37.61 5.08 1.22
CA SER A 498 38.29 6.35 0.98
C SER A 498 39.79 6.11 0.85
N ASP A 499 40.53 7.10 0.36
CA ASP A 499 41.99 7.01 0.23
C ASP A 499 42.68 6.74 1.59
N ASP A 500 42.12 7.27 2.67
CA ASP A 500 42.61 7.09 4.04
C ASP A 500 42.18 5.76 4.69
N SER A 501 41.32 4.97 4.01
CA SER A 501 40.81 3.71 4.57
C SER A 501 41.94 2.68 4.72
N ASN A 502 42.19 2.27 5.97
CA ASN A 502 43.13 1.19 6.29
C ASN A 502 42.42 -0.16 6.26
N ILE A 503 42.65 -0.93 5.19
CA ILE A 503 41.96 -2.20 4.97
C ILE A 503 42.44 -3.25 5.98
N VAL A 504 41.53 -3.68 6.84
CA VAL A 504 41.83 -4.71 7.86
C VAL A 504 41.84 -6.13 7.29
N ASN A 505 42.57 -7.02 7.95
CA ASN A 505 42.50 -8.47 7.67
C ASN A 505 41.09 -9.01 7.97
N ASN A 506 40.63 -9.98 7.17
CA ASN A 506 39.28 -10.53 7.21
C ASN A 506 38.18 -9.48 6.96
N SER A 507 38.31 -8.75 5.86
CA SER A 507 37.29 -7.83 5.34
C SER A 507 36.80 -8.24 3.94
N LEU A 508 35.65 -7.73 3.54
CA LEU A 508 35.20 -7.70 2.15
C LEU A 508 35.36 -6.28 1.58
N ILE A 509 35.53 -6.17 0.28
CA ILE A 509 35.49 -4.90 -0.45
C ILE A 509 34.51 -5.05 -1.62
N ILE A 510 33.50 -4.18 -1.70
CA ILE A 510 32.47 -4.17 -2.73
C ILE A 510 32.63 -2.89 -3.57
N LEU A 511 32.94 -3.02 -4.86
CA LEU A 511 33.22 -1.87 -5.73
C LEU A 511 32.47 -2.02 -7.05
N PRO A 512 31.89 -0.95 -7.62
CA PRO A 512 31.49 -0.96 -9.01
C PRO A 512 32.75 -1.15 -9.86
N LYS A 513 32.60 -1.91 -10.94
CA LYS A 513 33.70 -2.24 -11.86
C LYS A 513 34.45 -1.01 -12.36
N GLU A 514 33.73 0.10 -12.54
CA GLU A 514 34.25 1.40 -12.98
C GLU A 514 35.20 2.06 -11.97
N LYS A 515 35.07 1.74 -10.67
CA LYS A 515 35.92 2.30 -9.60
C LYS A 515 37.06 1.39 -9.18
N VAL A 516 37.25 0.24 -9.84
CA VAL A 516 38.33 -0.69 -9.49
C VAL A 516 39.71 -0.04 -9.62
N SER A 517 39.93 0.75 -10.68
CA SER A 517 41.20 1.44 -10.91
C SER A 517 41.50 2.54 -9.89
N GLU A 518 40.46 3.18 -9.33
CA GLU A 518 40.59 4.19 -8.27
C GLU A 518 41.20 3.58 -6.99
N TYR A 519 40.86 2.31 -6.72
CA TYR A 519 41.23 1.62 -5.48
C TYR A 519 42.18 0.44 -5.66
N ASP A 520 42.91 0.36 -6.78
CA ASP A 520 43.80 -0.77 -7.10
C ASP A 520 44.80 -1.06 -5.97
N SER A 521 45.36 0.00 -5.37
CA SER A 521 46.26 -0.11 -4.21
C SER A 521 45.64 -0.79 -3.00
N LYS A 522 44.33 -0.64 -2.78
CA LYS A 522 43.55 -1.23 -1.68
C LYS A 522 43.15 -2.68 -1.96
N LEU A 523 43.19 -3.11 -3.22
CA LEU A 523 42.85 -4.47 -3.67
C LEU A 523 44.06 -5.41 -3.72
N LYS A 524 45.28 -4.90 -3.52
CA LYS A 524 46.51 -5.69 -3.60
C LYS A 524 46.46 -6.93 -2.70
N GLY A 525 46.61 -8.11 -3.32
CA GLY A 525 46.59 -9.41 -2.62
C GLY A 525 45.19 -9.99 -2.39
N ARG A 526 44.14 -9.37 -2.93
CA ARG A 526 42.75 -9.85 -2.87
C ARG A 526 42.29 -10.31 -4.25
N ASN A 527 41.42 -11.31 -4.25
CA ASN A 527 40.83 -11.81 -5.50
C ASN A 527 39.37 -11.40 -5.57
N ASN A 528 38.90 -11.08 -6.77
CA ASN A 528 37.47 -11.00 -7.03
C ASN A 528 36.88 -12.41 -6.85
N ILE A 529 36.00 -12.56 -5.87
CA ILE A 529 35.36 -13.84 -5.55
C ILE A 529 33.97 -13.95 -6.16
N ASP A 530 33.34 -12.82 -6.52
CA ASP A 530 31.95 -12.82 -6.96
C ASP A 530 31.48 -11.47 -7.53
N THR A 531 30.35 -11.44 -8.22
CA THR A 531 29.76 -10.20 -8.77
C THR A 531 28.24 -10.13 -8.61
N PHE A 532 27.69 -8.92 -8.69
CA PHE A 532 26.24 -8.67 -8.82
C PHE A 532 25.95 -7.33 -9.50
N ILE A 533 24.74 -7.16 -10.01
CA ILE A 533 24.27 -5.89 -10.58
C ILE A 533 23.43 -5.17 -9.54
N PHE A 534 23.66 -3.88 -9.36
CA PHE A 534 22.81 -3.00 -8.55
C PHE A 534 22.73 -1.63 -9.22
N ASP A 535 21.51 -1.13 -9.42
CA ASP A 535 21.25 0.17 -10.05
C ASP A 535 21.98 0.32 -11.40
N SER A 536 21.85 -0.71 -12.25
CA SER A 536 22.50 -0.82 -13.56
C SER A 536 24.04 -0.91 -13.58
N ALA A 537 24.71 -0.85 -12.43
CA ALA A 537 26.16 -1.00 -12.33
C ALA A 537 26.56 -2.43 -11.89
N GLU A 538 27.63 -2.97 -12.49
CA GLU A 538 28.24 -4.24 -12.09
C GLU A 538 29.17 -4.01 -10.88
N TYR A 539 28.84 -4.60 -9.73
CA TYR A 539 29.64 -4.61 -8.52
C TYR A 539 30.46 -5.90 -8.42
N LEU A 540 31.75 -5.74 -8.12
CA LEU A 540 32.71 -6.80 -7.87
C LEU A 540 32.95 -6.93 -6.37
N ILE A 541 33.13 -8.16 -5.89
CA ILE A 541 33.32 -8.48 -4.48
C ILE A 541 34.72 -9.06 -4.31
N TYR A 542 35.58 -8.34 -3.61
CA TYR A 542 36.95 -8.76 -3.31
C TYR A 542 37.07 -9.27 -1.88
N ARG A 543 37.86 -10.33 -1.71
CA ARG A 543 38.21 -10.88 -0.40
C ARG A 543 39.71 -11.05 -0.26
#